data_AF-A0A964G5M6-F1
#
_entry.id   AF-A0A964G5M6-F1
#
_cell.length_a   1.000
_cell.length_b   1.000
_cell.length_c   1.000
_cell.angle_alpha   90.00
_cell.angle_beta   90.00
_cell.angle_gamma   90.00
#
_symmetry.space_group_name_H-M   'P 1'
#
loop_
_entity.id
_entity.type
_entity.pdbx_description
1 polymer ?
#
loop_
_entity_poly.entity_id
_entity_poly.type
_entity_poly.pdbx_seq_one_letter_code
_entity_poly.pdbx_strand_id
1 'polypeptide(L)'
;MQGSQEAISKLASQLDARTSELRQKMQNETQLNSEMFELQSRLEIVTREQDVLNNQVSELEEFLAGIAEERSQVNALIADLQFQLENAQQAESQLAEVAELQYQLELAQHERSQLNAQIREMQAELEAVNAERSQFNALLSEVESQLETASQGRLQVQYQLSEIQIKFDRSIQEREQLQSQLSGLQAQLESSEQEREILNSQLETARQQPNQPQPEALELETQLEAANQDKMQLNSQLSELQSQSETVVREREQLLSQLSELQVQLETANKERSHIYSQLSELQNLFDTANQSQAQLQSSVSELEHQLESLHQERSQLQSDLETANTERSHLNSQLSELQNQIETANQNQTQLHSQISDLENQLENGRQTRLQLEEQLNSQVSELQNQLDTANQNQNQLQSQISDLENQLENGRQTRSQLEEQLNSQ
;
A
#
# COMPACT_ATOMS: atom_id res chain seq x y z
N MET A 1 -137.17 57.19 47.49
CA MET A 1 -135.92 57.67 48.14
C MET A 1 -135.10 56.56 48.79
N GLN A 2 -135.66 55.61 49.56
CA GLN A 2 -134.86 54.54 50.19
C GLN A 2 -134.26 53.50 49.20
N GLY A 3 -135.00 53.10 48.15
CA GLY A 3 -134.53 52.12 47.17
C GLY A 3 -133.43 52.61 46.20
N SER A 4 -133.30 53.93 45.97
CA SER A 4 -132.26 54.50 45.08
C SER A 4 -130.93 54.73 45.79
N GLN A 5 -130.92 55.06 47.09
CA GLN A 5 -129.69 55.09 47.89
C GLN A 5 -129.11 53.68 48.11
N GLU A 6 -129.98 52.68 48.25
CA GLU A 6 -129.58 51.28 48.31
C GLU A 6 -129.00 50.78 46.98
N ALA A 7 -129.55 51.23 45.84
CA ALA A 7 -129.01 50.95 44.52
C ALA A 7 -127.62 51.60 44.30
N ILE A 8 -127.42 52.86 44.69
CA ILE A 8 -126.10 53.54 44.60
C ILE A 8 -125.09 52.89 45.55
N SER A 9 -125.48 52.55 46.78
CA SER A 9 -124.59 51.85 47.73
C SER A 9 -124.20 50.46 47.23
N LYS A 10 -125.14 49.73 46.60
CA LYS A 10 -124.88 48.42 46.00
C LYS A 10 -124.00 48.55 44.73
N LEU A 11 -124.19 49.59 43.93
CA LEU A 11 -123.32 49.89 42.78
C LEU A 11 -121.92 50.33 43.21
N ALA A 12 -121.80 51.12 44.30
CA ALA A 12 -120.54 51.52 44.89
C ALA A 12 -119.78 50.31 45.45
N SER A 13 -120.46 49.42 46.16
CA SER A 13 -119.92 48.12 46.59
C SER A 13 -119.45 47.25 45.41
N GLN A 14 -120.20 47.24 44.30
CA GLN A 14 -119.82 46.51 43.08
C GLN A 14 -118.64 47.17 42.34
N LEU A 15 -118.57 48.50 42.31
CA LEU A 15 -117.45 49.25 41.75
C LEU A 15 -116.18 49.11 42.59
N ASP A 16 -116.30 49.09 43.93
CA ASP A 16 -115.17 48.84 44.82
C ASP A 16 -114.68 47.39 44.70
N ALA A 17 -115.59 46.43 44.60
CA ALA A 17 -115.25 45.04 44.32
C ALA A 17 -114.54 44.89 42.97
N ARG A 18 -115.06 45.51 41.89
CA ARG A 18 -114.40 45.51 40.57
C ARG A 18 -113.09 46.30 40.54
N THR A 19 -112.97 47.37 41.31
CA THR A 19 -111.72 48.14 41.41
C THR A 19 -110.65 47.33 42.17
N SER A 20 -111.06 46.59 43.20
CA SER A 20 -110.19 45.62 43.87
C SER A 20 -109.78 44.49 42.94
N GLU A 21 -110.71 43.97 42.14
CA GLU A 21 -110.43 42.94 41.14
C GLU A 21 -109.48 43.43 40.04
N LEU A 22 -109.66 44.66 39.53
CA LEU A 22 -108.75 45.29 38.57
C LEU A 22 -107.35 45.47 39.15
N ARG A 23 -107.22 45.95 40.40
CA ARG A 23 -105.92 46.04 41.08
C ARG A 23 -105.25 44.69 41.21
N GLN A 24 -106.01 43.65 41.56
CA GLN A 24 -105.50 42.30 41.66
C GLN A 24 -105.04 41.77 40.29
N LYS A 25 -105.77 42.04 39.21
CA LYS A 25 -105.36 41.64 37.86
C LYS A 25 -104.15 42.41 37.34
N MET A 26 -104.06 43.73 37.59
CA MET A 26 -102.85 44.50 37.25
C MET A 26 -101.63 44.03 38.04
N GLN A 27 -101.81 43.66 39.32
CA GLN A 27 -100.74 43.07 40.14
C GLN A 27 -100.31 41.70 39.59
N ASN A 28 -101.27 40.87 39.15
CA ASN A 28 -100.98 39.60 38.50
C ASN A 28 -100.28 39.80 37.13
N GLU A 29 -100.65 40.82 36.35
CA GLU A 29 -99.96 41.16 35.09
C GLU A 29 -98.52 41.63 35.32
N THR A 30 -98.28 42.43 36.36
CA THR A 30 -96.91 42.84 36.72
C THR A 30 -96.07 41.64 37.16
N GLN A 31 -96.66 40.73 37.94
CA GLN A 31 -96.00 39.49 38.34
C GLN A 31 -95.71 38.58 37.13
N LEU A 32 -96.66 38.42 36.21
CA LEU A 32 -96.49 37.62 35.00
C LEU A 32 -95.41 38.20 34.07
N ASN A 33 -95.33 39.53 33.96
CA ASN A 33 -94.26 40.20 33.20
C ASN A 33 -92.88 39.96 33.83
N SER A 34 -92.76 39.94 35.16
CA SER A 34 -91.51 39.57 35.81
C SER A 34 -91.14 38.11 35.57
N GLU A 35 -92.11 37.19 35.64
CA GLU A 35 -91.90 35.77 35.37
C GLU A 35 -91.46 35.53 33.92
N MET A 36 -92.06 36.21 32.93
CA MET A 36 -91.63 36.13 31.53
C MET A 36 -90.21 36.67 31.31
N PHE A 37 -89.83 37.76 31.96
CA PHE A 37 -88.47 38.30 31.86
C PHE A 37 -87.44 37.31 32.43
N GLU A 38 -87.76 36.67 33.55
CA GLU A 38 -86.93 35.61 34.13
C GLU A 38 -86.83 34.39 33.20
N LEU A 39 -87.93 33.97 32.57
CA LEU A 39 -87.94 32.88 31.59
C LEU A 39 -87.08 33.20 30.36
N GLN A 40 -87.16 34.42 29.82
CA GLN A 40 -86.33 34.88 28.70
C GLN A 40 -84.84 34.90 29.07
N SER A 41 -84.51 35.42 30.26
CA SER A 41 -83.13 35.43 30.75
C SER A 41 -82.57 34.01 30.90
N ARG A 42 -83.37 33.07 31.42
CA ARG A 42 -82.95 31.66 31.56
C ARG A 42 -82.74 30.99 30.21
N LEU A 43 -83.59 31.27 29.22
CA LEU A 43 -83.46 30.74 27.86
C LEU A 43 -82.16 31.23 27.19
N GLU A 44 -81.79 32.50 27.40
CA GLU A 44 -80.56 33.08 26.86
C GLU A 44 -79.30 32.46 27.49
N ILE A 45 -79.30 32.25 28.82
CA ILE A 45 -78.20 31.57 29.53
C ILE A 45 -78.00 30.16 28.99
N VAL A 46 -79.08 29.40 28.88
CA VAL A 46 -79.10 28.05 28.34
C VAL A 46 -78.51 28.00 26.92
N THR A 47 -78.93 28.91 26.04
CA THR A 47 -78.41 28.97 24.66
C THR A 47 -76.90 29.26 24.63
N ARG A 48 -76.43 30.13 25.53
CA ARG A 48 -75.01 30.47 25.65
C ARG A 48 -74.17 29.30 26.18
N GLU A 49 -74.72 28.48 27.07
CA GLU A 49 -74.06 27.24 27.54
C GLU A 49 -73.88 26.24 26.39
N GLN A 50 -74.83 26.15 25.47
CA GLN A 50 -74.72 25.32 24.25
C GLN A 50 -73.56 25.75 23.35
N ASP A 51 -73.41 27.07 23.13
CA ASP A 51 -72.35 27.63 22.30
C ASP A 51 -70.96 27.36 22.89
N VAL A 52 -70.79 27.52 24.21
CA VAL A 52 -69.53 27.23 24.90
C VAL A 52 -69.11 25.77 24.70
N LEU A 53 -70.06 24.84 24.78
CA LEU A 53 -69.80 23.41 24.64
C LEU A 53 -69.43 23.03 23.19
N ASN A 54 -70.06 23.65 22.20
CA ASN A 54 -69.71 23.47 20.79
C ASN A 54 -68.30 24.00 20.47
N ASN A 55 -67.92 25.13 21.08
CA ASN A 55 -66.57 25.68 20.94
C ASN A 55 -65.52 24.74 21.55
N GLN A 56 -65.77 24.19 22.74
CA GLN A 56 -64.84 23.25 23.39
C GLN A 56 -64.60 21.98 22.56
N VAL A 57 -65.64 21.41 21.94
CA VAL A 57 -65.49 20.26 21.05
C VAL A 57 -64.70 20.63 19.80
N SER A 58 -64.94 21.81 19.21
CA SER A 58 -64.18 22.29 18.04
C SER A 58 -62.70 22.51 18.35
N GLU A 59 -62.38 23.09 19.52
CA GLU A 59 -60.99 23.29 19.97
C GLU A 59 -60.25 21.94 20.13
N LEU A 60 -60.91 20.92 20.67
CA LEU A 60 -60.33 19.57 20.78
C LEU A 60 -60.13 18.91 19.40
N GLU A 61 -61.04 19.11 18.45
CA GLU A 61 -60.91 18.62 17.08
C GLU A 61 -59.72 19.27 16.35
N GLU A 62 -59.53 20.58 16.54
CA GLU A 62 -58.40 21.32 15.97
C GLU A 62 -57.07 20.86 16.58
N PHE A 63 -57.01 20.70 17.90
CA PHE A 63 -55.80 20.21 18.57
C PHE A 63 -55.45 18.77 18.15
N LEU A 64 -56.44 17.88 18.04
CA LEU A 64 -56.26 16.53 17.52
C LEU A 64 -55.71 16.54 16.09
N ALA A 65 -56.24 17.40 15.22
CA ALA A 65 -55.76 17.53 13.85
C ALA A 65 -54.28 17.95 13.81
N GLY A 66 -53.87 18.89 14.66
CA GLY A 66 -52.47 19.33 14.78
C GLY A 66 -51.51 18.20 15.19
N ILE A 67 -51.85 17.45 16.25
CA ILE A 67 -51.01 16.31 16.70
C ILE A 67 -50.97 15.18 15.65
N ALA A 68 -52.07 14.95 14.93
CA ALA A 68 -52.10 13.99 13.83
C ALA A 68 -51.18 14.39 12.68
N GLU A 69 -51.08 15.70 12.38
CA GLU A 69 -50.13 16.23 11.39
C GLU A 69 -48.68 16.05 11.86
N GLU A 70 -48.37 16.39 13.11
CA GLU A 70 -47.04 16.18 13.71
C GLU A 70 -46.63 14.70 13.63
N ARG A 71 -47.55 13.77 13.95
CA ARG A 71 -47.30 12.33 13.81
C ARG A 71 -47.00 11.95 12.36
N SER A 72 -47.73 12.50 11.40
CA SER A 72 -47.46 12.24 9.97
C SER A 72 -46.07 12.73 9.56
N GLN A 73 -45.64 13.89 10.05
CA GLN A 73 -44.30 14.43 9.79
C GLN A 73 -43.20 13.54 10.40
N VAL A 74 -43.39 13.07 11.65
CA VAL A 74 -42.46 12.14 12.29
C VAL A 74 -42.38 10.81 11.53
N ASN A 75 -43.50 10.28 11.04
CA ASN A 75 -43.49 9.07 10.20
C ASN A 75 -42.68 9.26 8.92
N ALA A 76 -42.81 10.42 8.26
CA ALA A 76 -42.04 10.74 7.07
C ALA A 76 -40.54 10.84 7.38
N LEU A 77 -40.16 11.46 8.51
CA LEU A 77 -38.78 11.52 8.97
C LEU A 77 -38.21 10.13 9.26
N ILE A 78 -38.96 9.23 9.92
CA ILE A 78 -38.52 7.85 10.18
C ILE A 78 -38.24 7.13 8.85
N ALA A 79 -39.11 7.27 7.86
CA ALA A 79 -38.92 6.64 6.55
C ALA A 79 -37.66 7.15 5.84
N ASP A 80 -37.41 8.46 5.88
CA ASP A 80 -36.21 9.06 5.30
C ASP A 80 -34.93 8.60 6.01
N LEU A 81 -34.92 8.61 7.35
CA LEU A 81 -33.78 8.13 8.14
C LEU A 81 -33.51 6.63 7.91
N GLN A 82 -34.56 5.81 7.76
CA GLN A 82 -34.41 4.39 7.42
C GLN A 82 -33.79 4.20 6.04
N PHE A 83 -34.18 5.01 5.06
CA PHE A 83 -33.57 4.99 3.73
C PHE A 83 -32.09 5.41 3.78
N GLN A 84 -31.76 6.46 4.54
CA GLN A 84 -30.37 6.87 4.76
C GLN A 84 -29.54 5.78 5.45
N LEU A 85 -30.13 5.10 6.44
CA LEU A 85 -29.48 3.99 7.15
C LEU A 85 -29.15 2.83 6.20
N GLU A 86 -30.10 2.43 5.34
CA GLU A 86 -29.91 1.37 4.36
C GLU A 86 -28.78 1.71 3.37
N ASN A 87 -28.75 2.95 2.87
CA ASN A 87 -27.69 3.42 1.98
C ASN A 87 -26.31 3.40 2.67
N ALA A 88 -26.23 3.84 3.92
CA ALA A 88 -24.99 3.83 4.69
C ALA A 88 -24.50 2.38 4.97
N GLN A 89 -25.42 1.45 5.24
CA GLN A 89 -25.09 0.02 5.42
C GLN A 89 -24.57 -0.60 4.12
N GLN A 90 -25.17 -0.23 2.99
CA GLN A 90 -24.68 -0.68 1.68
C GLN A 90 -23.27 -0.14 1.38
N ALA A 91 -23.01 1.12 1.70
CA ALA A 91 -21.67 1.71 1.56
C ALA A 91 -20.64 1.01 2.46
N GLU A 92 -20.98 0.71 3.72
CA GLU A 92 -20.12 -0.05 4.63
C GLU A 92 -19.83 -1.47 4.10
N SER A 93 -20.85 -2.15 3.57
CA SER A 93 -20.69 -3.49 2.99
C SER A 93 -19.83 -3.51 1.73
N GLN A 94 -19.82 -2.43 0.95
CA GLN A 94 -18.96 -2.28 -0.23
C GLN A 94 -17.50 -2.00 0.14
N LEU A 95 -17.25 -1.59 1.39
CA LEU A 95 -15.92 -1.36 1.95
C LEU A 95 -15.14 -2.67 2.27
N ALA A 96 -15.47 -3.77 1.59
CA ALA A 96 -14.67 -5.00 1.53
C ALA A 96 -13.23 -4.77 1.04
N GLU A 97 -12.96 -3.58 0.50
CA GLU A 97 -11.65 -3.06 0.09
C GLU A 97 -10.61 -3.10 1.23
N VAL A 98 -10.99 -2.91 2.49
CA VAL A 98 -10.02 -2.95 3.62
C VAL A 98 -9.39 -4.33 3.78
N ALA A 99 -10.19 -5.41 3.68
CA ALA A 99 -9.68 -6.77 3.83
C ALA A 99 -8.81 -7.17 2.62
N GLU A 100 -9.21 -6.75 1.41
CA GLU A 100 -8.43 -6.97 0.19
C GLU A 100 -7.11 -6.21 0.22
N LEU A 101 -7.11 -4.92 0.60
CA LEU A 101 -5.90 -4.12 0.74
C LEU A 101 -4.95 -4.68 1.82
N GLN A 102 -5.50 -5.22 2.91
CA GLN A 102 -4.71 -5.94 3.93
C GLN A 102 -4.05 -7.19 3.36
N TYR A 103 -4.80 -7.99 2.58
CA TYR A 103 -4.29 -9.19 1.94
C TYR A 103 -3.19 -8.86 0.92
N GLN A 104 -3.41 -7.86 0.06
CA GLN A 104 -2.41 -7.39 -0.90
C GLN A 104 -1.15 -6.86 -0.21
N LEU A 105 -1.31 -6.13 0.90
CA LEU A 105 -0.19 -5.65 1.68
C LEU A 105 0.62 -6.81 2.29
N GLU A 106 -0.03 -7.88 2.75
CA GLU A 106 0.64 -9.08 3.26
C GLU A 106 1.39 -9.83 2.14
N LEU A 107 0.78 -9.98 0.97
CA LEU A 107 1.44 -10.55 -0.21
C LEU A 107 2.68 -9.75 -0.62
N ALA A 108 2.57 -8.42 -0.74
CA ALA A 108 3.70 -7.55 -1.06
C ALA A 108 4.81 -7.63 -0.01
N GLN A 109 4.48 -7.79 1.28
CA GLN A 109 5.47 -8.02 2.33
C GLN A 109 6.19 -9.36 2.17
N HIS A 110 5.46 -10.41 1.79
CA HIS A 110 6.04 -11.72 1.52
C HIS A 110 6.98 -11.67 0.31
N GLU A 111 6.54 -11.10 -0.81
CA GLU A 111 7.38 -10.92 -2.02
C GLU A 111 8.64 -10.11 -1.72
N ARG A 112 8.52 -9.03 -0.94
CA ARG A 112 9.68 -8.24 -0.51
C ARG A 112 10.68 -9.07 0.29
N SER A 113 10.19 -9.96 1.15
CA SER A 113 11.06 -10.85 1.93
C SER A 113 11.81 -11.84 1.04
N GLN A 114 11.15 -12.36 0.00
CA GLN A 114 11.74 -13.26 -0.98
C GLN A 114 12.80 -12.55 -1.84
N LEU A 115 12.50 -11.37 -2.39
CA LEU A 115 13.45 -10.56 -3.15
C LEU A 115 14.70 -10.22 -2.32
N ASN A 116 14.53 -9.84 -1.05
CA ASN A 116 15.67 -9.58 -0.16
C ASN A 116 16.52 -10.83 0.08
N ALA A 117 15.92 -12.01 0.16
CA ALA A 117 16.67 -13.27 0.29
C ALA A 117 17.47 -13.57 -0.99
N GLN A 118 16.86 -13.40 -2.16
CA GLN A 118 17.52 -13.58 -3.46
C GLN A 118 18.67 -12.59 -3.67
N ILE A 119 18.50 -11.31 -3.31
CA ILE A 119 19.57 -10.31 -3.39
C ILE A 119 20.76 -10.74 -2.52
N ARG A 120 20.52 -11.20 -1.28
CA ARG A 120 21.59 -11.66 -0.38
C ARG A 120 22.34 -12.88 -0.93
N GLU A 121 21.59 -13.84 -1.49
CA GLU A 121 22.18 -15.03 -2.11
C GLU A 121 23.07 -14.64 -3.29
N MET A 122 22.56 -13.80 -4.20
CA MET A 122 23.29 -13.30 -5.36
C MET A 122 24.53 -12.46 -4.97
N GLN A 123 24.43 -11.67 -3.90
CA GLN A 123 25.56 -10.92 -3.35
C GLN A 123 26.63 -11.86 -2.78
N ALA A 124 26.25 -12.93 -2.09
CA ALA A 124 27.19 -13.93 -1.60
C ALA A 124 27.89 -14.68 -2.75
N GLU A 125 27.16 -15.03 -3.81
CA GLU A 125 27.73 -15.61 -5.03
C GLU A 125 28.72 -14.63 -5.70
N LEU A 126 28.37 -13.34 -5.77
CA LEU A 126 29.23 -12.30 -6.32
C LEU A 126 30.53 -12.16 -5.50
N GLU A 127 30.45 -12.21 -4.17
CA GLU A 127 31.63 -12.23 -3.30
C GLU A 127 32.52 -13.46 -3.55
N ALA A 128 31.91 -14.64 -3.70
CA ALA A 128 32.63 -15.86 -4.01
C ALA A 128 33.37 -15.78 -5.36
N VAL A 129 32.70 -15.34 -6.42
CA VAL A 129 33.31 -15.16 -7.75
C VAL A 129 34.42 -14.10 -7.72
N ASN A 130 34.25 -13.02 -6.95
CA ASN A 130 35.30 -12.03 -6.77
C ASN A 130 36.55 -12.60 -6.07
N ALA A 131 36.35 -13.47 -5.07
CA ALA A 131 37.43 -14.16 -4.39
C ALA A 131 38.17 -15.12 -5.34
N GLU A 132 37.43 -15.94 -6.11
CA GLU A 132 38.00 -16.82 -7.12
C GLU A 132 38.80 -16.04 -8.17
N ARG A 133 38.25 -14.93 -8.67
CA ARG A 133 38.96 -14.06 -9.61
C ARG A 133 40.25 -13.50 -9.03
N SER A 134 40.25 -13.10 -7.76
CA SER A 134 41.47 -12.64 -7.08
C SER A 134 42.51 -13.76 -6.99
N GLN A 135 42.09 -15.01 -6.77
CA GLN A 135 42.98 -16.17 -6.77
C GLN A 135 43.54 -16.45 -8.17
N PHE A 136 42.70 -16.40 -9.21
CA PHE A 136 43.16 -16.56 -10.60
C PHE A 136 44.16 -15.48 -11.00
N ASN A 137 43.95 -14.21 -10.62
CA ASN A 137 44.92 -13.15 -10.84
C ASN A 137 46.28 -13.43 -10.17
N ALA A 138 46.27 -13.92 -8.93
CA ALA A 138 47.50 -14.27 -8.22
C ALA A 138 48.23 -15.44 -8.91
N LEU A 139 47.48 -16.47 -9.30
CA LEU A 139 48.02 -17.61 -10.05
C LEU A 139 48.58 -17.19 -11.42
N LEU A 140 47.93 -16.23 -12.09
CA LEU A 140 48.36 -15.76 -13.41
C LEU A 140 49.69 -15.02 -13.31
N SER A 141 49.83 -14.14 -12.31
CA SER A 141 51.09 -13.48 -12.00
C SER A 141 52.22 -14.47 -11.63
N GLU A 142 51.90 -15.54 -10.92
CA GLU A 142 52.87 -16.59 -10.57
C GLU A 142 53.32 -17.36 -11.81
N VAL A 143 52.39 -17.81 -12.67
CA VAL A 143 52.69 -18.53 -13.90
C VAL A 143 53.48 -17.65 -14.88
N GLU A 144 53.18 -16.35 -14.97
CA GLU A 144 53.95 -15.38 -15.74
C GLU A 144 55.40 -15.27 -15.23
N SER A 145 55.62 -15.23 -13.91
CA SER A 145 56.95 -15.22 -13.31
C SER A 145 57.74 -16.52 -13.58
N GLN A 146 57.06 -17.66 -13.50
CA GLN A 146 57.64 -18.96 -13.86
C GLN A 146 58.02 -19.02 -15.34
N LEU A 147 57.18 -18.48 -16.22
CA LEU A 147 57.45 -18.40 -17.65
C LEU A 147 58.68 -17.54 -17.96
N GLU A 148 58.82 -16.40 -17.28
CA GLU A 148 60.00 -15.54 -17.40
C GLU A 148 61.27 -16.27 -16.95
N THR A 149 61.22 -16.92 -15.79
CA THR A 149 62.34 -17.70 -15.25
C THR A 149 62.76 -18.84 -16.17
N ALA A 150 61.80 -19.62 -16.67
CA ALA A 150 62.05 -20.70 -17.61
C ALA A 150 62.62 -20.17 -18.95
N SER A 151 62.13 -19.03 -19.42
CA SER A 151 62.62 -18.39 -20.65
C SER A 151 64.06 -17.89 -20.51
N GLN A 152 64.42 -17.33 -19.35
CA GLN A 152 65.79 -16.93 -19.01
C GLN A 152 66.73 -18.14 -18.94
N GLY A 153 66.34 -19.20 -18.23
CA GLY A 153 67.14 -20.43 -18.14
C GLY A 153 67.39 -21.07 -19.51
N ARG A 154 66.36 -21.11 -20.37
CA ARG A 154 66.49 -21.59 -21.75
C ARG A 154 67.49 -20.76 -22.58
N LEU A 155 67.45 -19.42 -22.44
CA LEU A 155 68.40 -18.54 -23.12
C LEU A 155 69.84 -18.80 -22.65
N GLN A 156 70.05 -19.02 -21.35
CA GLN A 156 71.37 -19.35 -20.80
C GLN A 156 71.92 -20.64 -21.40
N VAL A 157 71.13 -21.71 -21.45
CA VAL A 157 71.53 -22.98 -22.09
C VAL A 157 71.85 -22.77 -23.57
N GLN A 158 71.08 -21.94 -24.28
CA GLN A 158 71.32 -21.62 -25.68
C GLN A 158 72.65 -20.87 -25.90
N TYR A 159 73.01 -19.95 -25.00
CA TYR A 159 74.32 -19.28 -25.02
C TYR A 159 75.46 -20.27 -24.75
N GLN A 160 75.33 -21.13 -23.74
CA GLN A 160 76.33 -22.16 -23.42
C GLN A 160 76.54 -23.10 -24.60
N LEU A 161 75.46 -23.53 -25.26
CA LEU A 161 75.52 -24.40 -26.43
C LEU A 161 76.28 -23.73 -27.57
N SER A 162 76.02 -22.45 -27.84
CA SER A 162 76.78 -21.68 -28.84
C SER A 162 78.27 -21.57 -28.48
N GLU A 163 78.61 -21.37 -27.21
CA GLU A 163 80.01 -21.26 -26.77
C GLU A 163 80.76 -22.59 -26.93
N ILE A 164 80.15 -23.70 -26.50
CA ILE A 164 80.74 -25.03 -26.66
C ILE A 164 80.84 -25.41 -28.14
N GLN A 165 79.87 -25.04 -28.98
CA GLN A 165 79.92 -25.28 -30.42
C GLN A 165 81.16 -24.62 -31.04
N ILE A 166 81.45 -23.36 -30.67
CA ILE A 166 82.64 -22.64 -31.15
C ILE A 166 83.93 -23.32 -30.67
N LYS A 167 83.99 -23.76 -29.41
CA LYS A 167 85.15 -24.51 -28.88
C LYS A 167 85.35 -25.83 -29.61
N PHE A 168 84.26 -26.54 -29.88
CA PHE A 168 84.26 -27.79 -30.62
C PHE A 168 84.79 -27.60 -32.06
N ASP A 169 84.30 -26.60 -32.79
CA ASP A 169 84.77 -26.28 -34.13
C ASP A 169 86.26 -25.89 -34.14
N ARG A 170 86.71 -25.13 -33.13
CA ARG A 170 88.14 -24.80 -32.95
C ARG A 170 88.99 -26.06 -32.72
N SER A 171 88.53 -27.00 -31.90
CA SER A 171 89.24 -28.26 -31.65
C SER A 171 89.40 -29.12 -32.91
N ILE A 172 88.41 -29.06 -33.82
CA ILE A 172 88.50 -29.75 -35.11
C ILE A 172 89.63 -29.14 -35.94
N GLN A 173 89.69 -27.81 -36.03
CA GLN A 173 90.72 -27.11 -36.79
C GLN A 173 92.12 -27.37 -36.22
N GLU A 174 92.27 -27.34 -34.90
CA GLU A 174 93.55 -27.61 -34.23
C GLU A 174 94.04 -29.04 -34.49
N ARG A 175 93.13 -30.02 -34.43
CA ARG A 175 93.45 -31.42 -34.76
C ARG A 175 93.90 -31.57 -36.21
N GLU A 176 93.22 -30.93 -37.15
CA GLU A 176 93.60 -30.96 -38.57
C GLU A 176 95.01 -30.36 -38.79
N GLN A 177 95.33 -29.26 -38.09
CA GLN A 177 96.65 -28.65 -38.13
C GLN A 177 97.72 -29.59 -37.55
N LEU A 178 97.50 -30.16 -36.36
CA LEU A 178 98.42 -31.11 -35.73
C LEU A 178 98.65 -32.34 -36.61
N GLN A 179 97.59 -32.86 -37.24
CA GLN A 179 97.69 -34.00 -38.15
C GLN A 179 98.53 -33.67 -39.39
N SER A 180 98.39 -32.46 -39.95
CA SER A 180 99.23 -31.99 -41.05
C SER A 180 100.70 -31.85 -40.61
N GLN A 181 100.95 -31.32 -39.41
CA GLN A 181 102.31 -31.17 -38.88
C GLN A 181 102.97 -32.53 -38.61
N LEU A 182 102.23 -33.49 -38.02
CA LEU A 182 102.67 -34.87 -37.82
C LEU A 182 103.06 -35.53 -39.14
N SER A 183 102.23 -35.39 -40.18
CA SER A 183 102.52 -35.94 -41.50
C SER A 183 103.79 -35.32 -42.11
N GLY A 184 103.98 -34.01 -41.92
CA GLY A 184 105.18 -33.30 -42.37
C GLY A 184 106.46 -33.76 -41.64
N LEU A 185 106.41 -33.89 -40.32
CA LEU A 185 107.54 -34.38 -39.52
C LEU A 185 107.86 -35.86 -39.81
N GLN A 186 106.85 -36.69 -40.07
CA GLN A 186 107.06 -38.07 -40.49
C GLN A 186 107.81 -38.15 -41.82
N ALA A 187 107.43 -37.33 -42.80
CA ALA A 187 108.14 -37.26 -44.08
C ALA A 187 109.58 -36.74 -43.93
N GLN A 188 109.82 -35.75 -43.04
CA GLN A 188 111.16 -35.27 -42.72
C GLN A 188 112.01 -36.34 -42.03
N LEU A 189 111.42 -37.10 -41.10
CA LEU A 189 112.10 -38.22 -40.44
C LEU A 189 112.49 -39.29 -41.45
N GLU A 190 111.58 -39.68 -42.35
CA GLU A 190 111.85 -40.65 -43.41
C GLU A 190 112.99 -40.17 -44.34
N SER A 191 112.98 -38.90 -44.73
CA SER A 191 114.06 -38.30 -45.53
C SER A 191 115.40 -38.30 -44.79
N SER A 192 115.41 -37.95 -43.49
CA SER A 192 116.61 -37.96 -42.65
C SER A 192 117.17 -39.37 -42.44
N GLU A 193 116.29 -40.38 -42.33
CA GLU A 193 116.67 -41.79 -42.25
C GLU A 193 117.31 -42.29 -43.55
N GLN A 194 116.76 -41.91 -44.71
CA GLN A 194 117.37 -42.20 -46.01
C GLN A 194 118.74 -41.54 -46.17
N GLU A 195 118.88 -40.27 -45.79
CA GLU A 195 120.17 -39.56 -45.82
C GLU A 195 121.21 -40.25 -44.92
N ARG A 196 120.81 -40.64 -43.71
CA ARG A 196 121.66 -41.44 -42.81
C ARG A 196 122.10 -42.76 -43.43
N GLU A 197 121.20 -43.49 -44.07
CA GLU A 197 121.51 -44.78 -44.71
C GLU A 197 122.54 -44.59 -45.83
N ILE A 198 122.38 -43.53 -46.63
CA ILE A 198 123.36 -43.13 -47.66
C ILE A 198 124.70 -42.78 -47.02
N LEU A 199 124.74 -41.88 -46.03
CA LEU A 199 125.97 -41.48 -45.32
C LEU A 199 126.68 -42.68 -44.70
N ASN A 200 125.93 -43.60 -44.09
CA ASN A 200 126.47 -44.81 -43.49
C ASN A 200 127.10 -45.75 -44.54
N SER A 201 126.45 -45.92 -45.70
CA SER A 201 126.99 -46.72 -46.81
C SER A 201 128.27 -46.10 -47.42
N GLN A 202 128.32 -44.77 -47.52
CA GLN A 202 129.50 -44.03 -47.99
C GLN A 202 130.65 -44.16 -46.99
N LEU A 203 130.38 -44.03 -45.69
CA LEU A 203 131.36 -44.20 -44.63
C LEU A 203 131.93 -45.63 -44.61
N GLU A 204 131.09 -46.65 -44.77
CA GLU A 204 131.52 -48.04 -44.86
C GLU A 204 132.42 -48.28 -46.09
N THR A 205 132.07 -47.69 -47.23
CA THR A 205 132.89 -47.73 -48.45
C THR A 205 134.25 -47.06 -48.24
N ALA A 206 134.27 -45.86 -47.63
CA ALA A 206 135.50 -45.12 -47.37
C ALA A 206 136.45 -45.86 -46.42
N ARG A 207 135.91 -46.58 -45.43
CA ARG A 207 136.69 -47.40 -44.49
C ARG A 207 137.33 -48.64 -45.14
N GLN A 208 136.80 -49.14 -46.25
CA GLN A 208 137.31 -50.34 -46.94
C GLN A 208 138.42 -50.05 -47.96
N GLN A 209 138.70 -48.78 -48.31
CA GLN A 209 139.74 -48.43 -49.27
C GLN A 209 141.13 -48.26 -48.61
N PRO A 210 142.17 -49.03 -48.98
CA PRO A 210 143.47 -49.05 -48.29
C PRO A 210 144.37 -47.81 -48.49
N ASN A 211 143.96 -46.80 -49.29
CA ASN A 211 144.76 -45.60 -49.61
C ASN A 211 143.94 -44.28 -49.62
N GLN A 212 142.73 -44.24 -49.03
CA GLN A 212 141.94 -43.01 -48.95
C GLN A 212 142.38 -42.09 -47.78
N PRO A 213 142.23 -40.76 -47.91
CA PRO A 213 142.66 -39.81 -46.89
C PRO A 213 141.73 -39.85 -45.66
N GLN A 214 142.31 -40.05 -44.46
CA GLN A 214 141.64 -39.95 -43.15
C GLN A 214 140.64 -38.77 -42.96
N PRO A 215 140.85 -37.55 -43.51
CA PRO A 215 139.88 -36.46 -43.36
C PRO A 215 138.50 -36.73 -43.96
N GLU A 216 138.37 -37.49 -45.06
CA GLU A 216 137.08 -37.73 -45.72
C GLU A 216 136.17 -38.66 -44.90
N ALA A 217 136.75 -39.68 -44.26
CA ALA A 217 136.04 -40.56 -43.34
C ALA A 217 135.63 -39.82 -42.05
N LEU A 218 136.46 -38.90 -41.55
CA LEU A 218 136.14 -38.07 -40.40
C LEU A 218 135.00 -37.09 -40.70
N GLU A 219 134.97 -36.52 -41.91
CA GLU A 219 133.88 -35.66 -42.38
C GLU A 219 132.55 -36.44 -42.48
N LEU A 220 132.56 -37.64 -43.07
CA LEU A 220 131.39 -38.52 -43.11
C LEU A 220 130.92 -38.96 -41.71
N GLU A 221 131.84 -39.20 -40.77
CA GLU A 221 131.49 -39.47 -39.35
C GLU A 221 130.80 -38.28 -38.70
N THR A 222 131.29 -37.05 -38.91
CA THR A 222 130.66 -35.85 -38.35
C THR A 222 129.29 -35.55 -38.97
N GLN A 223 129.12 -35.76 -40.28
CA GLN A 223 127.82 -35.64 -40.95
C GLN A 223 126.82 -36.69 -40.45
N LEU A 224 127.27 -37.95 -40.27
CA LEU A 224 126.43 -39.01 -39.71
C LEU A 224 126.03 -38.69 -38.26
N GLU A 225 126.93 -38.14 -37.46
CA GLU A 225 126.63 -37.73 -36.09
C GLU A 225 125.62 -36.56 -36.04
N ALA A 226 125.75 -35.57 -36.93
CA ALA A 226 124.76 -34.51 -37.08
C ALA A 226 123.38 -35.06 -37.48
N ALA A 227 123.33 -35.95 -38.49
CA ALA A 227 122.08 -36.59 -38.90
C ALA A 227 121.47 -37.49 -37.79
N ASN A 228 122.30 -38.09 -36.93
CA ASN A 228 121.83 -38.81 -35.74
C ASN A 228 121.15 -37.86 -34.74
N GLN A 229 121.72 -36.68 -34.54
CA GLN A 229 121.15 -35.65 -33.67
C GLN A 229 119.83 -35.12 -34.22
N ASP A 230 119.76 -34.83 -35.52
CA ASP A 230 118.54 -34.37 -36.19
C ASP A 230 117.41 -35.41 -36.07
N LYS A 231 117.69 -36.69 -36.29
CA LYS A 231 116.73 -37.77 -36.07
C LYS A 231 116.24 -37.84 -34.62
N MET A 232 117.13 -37.63 -33.64
CA MET A 232 116.71 -37.59 -32.23
C MET A 232 115.78 -36.40 -31.95
N GLN A 233 116.08 -35.22 -32.51
CA GLN A 233 115.22 -34.04 -32.40
C GLN A 233 113.86 -34.24 -33.07
N LEU A 234 113.83 -34.77 -34.31
CA LEU A 234 112.59 -35.08 -35.04
C LEU A 234 111.73 -36.09 -34.29
N ASN A 235 112.33 -37.15 -33.72
CA ASN A 235 111.59 -38.12 -32.89
C ASN A 235 111.01 -37.49 -31.61
N SER A 236 111.74 -36.58 -30.97
CA SER A 236 111.24 -35.85 -29.80
C SER A 236 110.04 -34.97 -30.18
N GLN A 237 110.13 -34.22 -31.29
CA GLN A 237 109.05 -33.38 -31.79
C GLN A 237 107.83 -34.21 -32.20
N LEU A 238 108.01 -35.35 -32.88
CA LEU A 238 106.93 -36.27 -33.21
C LEU A 238 106.22 -36.79 -31.96
N SER A 239 106.97 -37.18 -30.93
CA SER A 239 106.39 -37.65 -29.67
C SER A 239 105.59 -36.55 -28.97
N GLU A 240 106.09 -35.31 -29.00
CA GLU A 240 105.41 -34.15 -28.44
C GLU A 240 104.11 -33.84 -29.20
N LEU A 241 104.14 -33.76 -30.53
CA LEU A 241 102.93 -33.52 -31.34
C LEU A 241 101.92 -34.68 -31.22
N GLN A 242 102.37 -35.92 -31.09
CA GLN A 242 101.48 -37.06 -30.84
C GLN A 242 100.75 -36.88 -29.50
N SER A 243 101.47 -36.48 -28.45
CA SER A 243 100.87 -36.21 -27.14
C SER A 243 99.87 -35.03 -27.18
N GLN A 244 100.20 -33.95 -27.89
CA GLN A 244 99.29 -32.83 -28.11
C GLN A 244 98.04 -33.26 -28.88
N SER A 245 98.20 -34.04 -29.95
CA SER A 245 97.08 -34.58 -30.74
C SER A 245 96.16 -35.46 -29.90
N GLU A 246 96.71 -36.34 -29.05
CA GLU A 246 95.90 -37.15 -28.12
C GLU A 246 95.12 -36.28 -27.13
N THR A 247 95.74 -35.21 -26.65
CA THR A 247 95.10 -34.27 -25.71
C THR A 247 93.91 -33.58 -26.37
N VAL A 248 94.08 -33.03 -27.58
CA VAL A 248 92.99 -32.41 -28.34
C VAL A 248 91.87 -33.41 -28.66
N VAL A 249 92.20 -34.69 -28.94
CA VAL A 249 91.19 -35.74 -29.14
C VAL A 249 90.35 -35.95 -27.88
N ARG A 250 90.98 -36.04 -26.70
CA ARG A 250 90.26 -36.19 -25.42
C ARG A 250 89.40 -34.97 -25.10
N GLU A 251 89.91 -33.76 -25.31
CA GLU A 251 89.14 -32.52 -25.14
C GLU A 251 87.92 -32.48 -26.08
N ARG A 252 88.09 -32.90 -27.33
CA ARG A 252 87.00 -32.98 -28.30
C ARG A 252 85.91 -33.98 -27.88
N GLU A 253 86.28 -35.14 -27.33
CA GLU A 253 85.32 -36.11 -26.78
C GLU A 253 84.54 -35.52 -25.59
N GLN A 254 85.21 -34.76 -24.72
CA GLN A 254 84.55 -34.04 -23.63
C GLN A 254 83.57 -32.98 -24.14
N LEU A 255 83.98 -32.17 -25.14
CA LEU A 255 83.13 -31.17 -25.77
C LEU A 255 81.89 -31.80 -26.44
N LEU A 256 82.04 -32.97 -27.10
CA LEU A 256 80.91 -33.72 -27.66
C LEU A 256 79.92 -34.15 -26.59
N SER A 257 80.41 -34.66 -25.45
CA SER A 257 79.54 -35.03 -24.33
C SER A 257 78.79 -33.82 -23.79
N GLN A 258 79.47 -32.68 -23.63
CA GLN A 258 78.86 -31.43 -23.17
C GLN A 258 77.81 -30.90 -24.16
N LEU A 259 78.08 -30.97 -25.47
CA LEU A 259 77.09 -30.61 -26.50
C LEU A 259 75.84 -31.47 -26.40
N SER A 260 76.00 -32.79 -26.27
CA SER A 260 74.86 -33.71 -26.13
C SER A 260 74.05 -33.41 -24.87
N GLU A 261 74.70 -33.11 -23.75
CA GLU A 261 74.03 -32.78 -22.49
C GLU A 261 73.25 -31.46 -22.60
N LEU A 262 73.88 -30.40 -23.13
CA LEU A 262 73.23 -29.11 -23.34
C LEU A 262 72.06 -29.19 -24.34
N GLN A 263 72.15 -30.05 -25.36
CA GLN A 263 71.04 -30.29 -26.28
C GLN A 263 69.82 -30.90 -25.58
N VAL A 264 70.04 -31.89 -24.70
CA VAL A 264 68.98 -32.50 -23.89
C VAL A 264 68.39 -31.47 -22.91
N GLN A 265 69.23 -30.67 -22.25
CA GLN A 265 68.77 -29.59 -21.37
C GLN A 265 67.93 -28.56 -22.13
N LEU A 266 68.32 -28.19 -23.35
CA LEU A 266 67.56 -27.26 -24.19
C LEU A 266 66.19 -27.85 -24.59
N GLU A 267 66.12 -29.13 -24.92
CA GLU A 267 64.85 -29.79 -25.23
C GLU A 267 63.92 -29.82 -24.02
N THR A 268 64.45 -30.16 -22.84
CA THR A 268 63.70 -30.16 -21.57
C THR A 268 63.17 -28.76 -21.26
N ALA A 269 64.02 -27.73 -21.34
CA ALA A 269 63.61 -26.34 -21.09
C ALA A 269 62.55 -25.85 -22.10
N ASN A 270 62.62 -26.29 -23.36
CA ASN A 270 61.57 -25.99 -24.36
C ASN A 270 60.24 -26.66 -24.00
N LYS A 271 60.26 -27.92 -23.53
CA LYS A 271 59.07 -28.66 -23.09
C LYS A 271 58.42 -28.01 -21.86
N GLU A 272 59.21 -27.67 -20.85
CA GLU A 272 58.74 -26.95 -19.65
C GLU A 272 58.09 -25.63 -20.02
N ARG A 273 58.75 -24.81 -20.84
CA ARG A 273 58.19 -23.54 -21.31
C ARG A 273 56.87 -23.73 -22.06
N SER A 274 56.77 -24.75 -22.92
CA SER A 274 55.53 -25.06 -23.65
C SER A 274 54.40 -25.49 -22.71
N HIS A 275 54.71 -26.22 -21.64
CA HIS A 275 53.74 -26.61 -20.63
C HIS A 275 53.22 -25.39 -19.88
N ILE A 276 54.11 -24.50 -19.43
CA ILE A 276 53.75 -23.24 -18.75
C ILE A 276 52.87 -22.35 -19.64
N TYR A 277 53.17 -22.24 -20.95
CA TYR A 277 52.31 -21.52 -21.90
C TYR A 277 50.88 -22.10 -21.97
N SER A 278 50.74 -23.42 -21.90
CA SER A 278 49.43 -24.07 -21.93
C SER A 278 48.64 -23.77 -20.65
N GLN A 279 49.30 -23.84 -19.49
CA GLN A 279 48.72 -23.47 -18.20
C GLN A 279 48.29 -21.99 -18.16
N LEU A 280 49.11 -21.09 -18.70
CA LEU A 280 48.78 -19.67 -18.80
C LEU A 280 47.50 -19.46 -19.64
N SER A 281 47.40 -20.13 -20.79
CA SER A 281 46.22 -20.03 -21.65
C SER A 281 44.95 -20.59 -20.98
N GLU A 282 45.04 -21.71 -20.25
CA GLU A 282 43.92 -22.26 -19.50
C GLU A 282 43.45 -21.31 -18.40
N LEU A 283 44.39 -20.75 -17.64
CA LEU A 283 44.08 -19.82 -16.56
C LEU A 283 43.49 -18.51 -17.06
N GLN A 284 43.94 -18.01 -18.22
CA GLN A 284 43.36 -16.84 -18.88
C GLN A 284 41.87 -17.07 -19.22
N ASN A 285 41.53 -18.25 -19.77
CA ASN A 285 40.14 -18.60 -20.09
C ASN A 285 39.26 -18.70 -18.84
N LEU A 286 39.78 -19.27 -17.75
CA LEU A 286 39.07 -19.32 -16.46
C LEU A 286 38.84 -17.92 -15.90
N PHE A 287 39.83 -17.04 -15.99
CA PHE A 287 39.72 -15.65 -15.57
C PHE A 287 38.65 -14.88 -16.36
N ASP A 288 38.61 -15.05 -17.69
CA ASP A 288 37.59 -14.42 -18.54
C ASP A 288 36.19 -14.94 -18.22
N THR A 289 36.06 -16.25 -17.95
CA THR A 289 34.79 -16.86 -17.53
C THR A 289 34.32 -16.29 -16.19
N ALA A 290 35.22 -16.14 -15.22
CA ALA A 290 34.91 -15.53 -13.92
C ALA A 290 34.48 -14.05 -14.06
N ASN A 291 35.11 -13.28 -14.96
CA ASN A 291 34.69 -11.90 -15.25
C ASN A 291 33.29 -11.82 -15.87
N GLN A 292 32.97 -12.73 -16.79
CA GLN A 292 31.63 -12.80 -17.38
C GLN A 292 30.57 -13.15 -16.33
N SER A 293 30.84 -14.14 -15.48
CA SER A 293 29.98 -14.50 -14.36
C SER A 293 29.75 -13.33 -13.41
N GLN A 294 30.82 -12.61 -13.03
CA GLN A 294 30.72 -11.41 -12.21
C GLN A 294 29.79 -10.35 -12.82
N ALA A 295 29.96 -10.06 -14.12
CA ALA A 295 29.14 -9.06 -14.81
C ALA A 295 27.65 -9.46 -14.85
N GLN A 296 27.37 -10.75 -15.06
CA GLN A 296 26.01 -11.28 -15.02
C GLN A 296 25.39 -11.17 -13.62
N LEU A 297 26.12 -11.60 -12.58
CA LEU A 297 25.66 -11.49 -11.19
C LEU A 297 25.40 -10.03 -10.79
N GLN A 298 26.28 -9.09 -11.17
CA GLN A 298 26.07 -7.66 -10.92
C GLN A 298 24.80 -7.13 -11.60
N SER A 299 24.54 -7.54 -12.85
CA SER A 299 23.30 -7.17 -13.55
C SER A 299 22.07 -7.73 -12.83
N SER A 300 22.10 -9.00 -12.41
CA SER A 300 20.99 -9.65 -11.70
C SER A 300 20.72 -8.98 -10.34
N VAL A 301 21.76 -8.63 -9.58
CA VAL A 301 21.61 -7.86 -8.32
C VAL A 301 20.93 -6.52 -8.60
N SER A 302 21.39 -5.77 -9.60
CA SER A 302 20.81 -4.48 -9.94
C SER A 302 19.33 -4.58 -10.38
N GLU A 303 18.98 -5.63 -11.13
CA GLU A 303 17.58 -5.86 -11.54
C GLU A 303 16.69 -6.19 -10.34
N LEU A 304 17.14 -7.06 -9.43
CA LEU A 304 16.41 -7.38 -8.20
C LEU A 304 16.27 -6.16 -7.27
N GLU A 305 17.30 -5.31 -7.18
CA GLU A 305 17.22 -4.04 -6.44
C GLU A 305 16.16 -3.09 -7.02
N HIS A 306 16.06 -3.01 -8.36
CA HIS A 306 15.01 -2.24 -9.02
C HIS A 306 13.60 -2.81 -8.76
N GLN A 307 13.44 -4.13 -8.80
CA GLN A 307 12.17 -4.78 -8.46
C GLN A 307 11.78 -4.51 -6.99
N LEU A 308 12.76 -4.55 -6.08
CA LEU A 308 12.57 -4.25 -4.67
C LEU A 308 12.09 -2.81 -4.45
N GLU A 309 12.67 -1.84 -5.15
CA GLU A 309 12.27 -0.43 -5.09
C GLU A 309 10.84 -0.22 -5.62
N SER A 310 10.47 -0.86 -6.73
CA SER A 310 9.11 -0.81 -7.27
C SER A 310 8.09 -1.37 -6.27
N LEU A 311 8.40 -2.51 -5.65
CA LEU A 311 7.54 -3.14 -4.64
C LEU A 311 7.45 -2.29 -3.36
N HIS A 312 8.52 -1.56 -3.02
CA HIS A 312 8.50 -0.60 -1.93
C HIS A 312 7.49 0.54 -2.16
N GLN A 313 7.45 1.07 -3.38
CA GLN A 313 6.50 2.11 -3.78
C GLN A 313 5.06 1.60 -3.76
N GLU A 314 4.82 0.41 -4.33
CA GLU A 314 3.51 -0.25 -4.31
C GLU A 314 3.01 -0.48 -2.88
N ARG A 315 3.86 -1.01 -2.00
CA ARG A 315 3.52 -1.20 -0.58
C ARG A 315 3.17 0.13 0.10
N SER A 316 3.91 1.20 -0.18
CA SER A 316 3.60 2.53 0.39
C SER A 316 2.27 3.08 -0.11
N GLN A 317 1.92 2.84 -1.37
CA GLN A 317 0.60 3.17 -1.91
C GLN A 317 -0.50 2.36 -1.22
N LEU A 318 -0.36 1.03 -1.14
CA LEU A 318 -1.31 0.15 -0.46
C LEU A 318 -1.51 0.54 1.02
N GLN A 319 -0.46 0.98 1.71
CA GLN A 319 -0.57 1.48 3.09
C GLN A 319 -1.41 2.76 3.17
N SER A 320 -1.21 3.70 2.25
CA SER A 320 -1.97 4.95 2.18
C SER A 320 -3.44 4.68 1.85
N ASP A 321 -3.71 3.77 0.90
CA ASP A 321 -5.06 3.39 0.51
C ASP A 321 -5.77 2.68 1.67
N LEU A 322 -5.07 1.81 2.39
CA LEU A 322 -5.59 1.15 3.58
C LEU A 322 -5.91 2.13 4.72
N GLU A 323 -5.07 3.14 4.94
CA GLU A 323 -5.36 4.18 5.93
C GLU A 323 -6.61 4.98 5.54
N THR A 324 -6.71 5.39 4.27
CA THR A 324 -7.87 6.10 3.73
C THR A 324 -9.15 5.28 3.91
N ALA A 325 -9.16 4.04 3.44
CA ALA A 325 -10.31 3.14 3.59
C ALA A 325 -10.70 2.91 5.07
N ASN A 326 -9.72 2.82 5.98
CA ASN A 326 -10.04 2.72 7.41
C ASN A 326 -10.69 3.99 7.98
N THR A 327 -10.25 5.17 7.54
CA THR A 327 -10.87 6.43 7.97
C THR A 327 -12.31 6.55 7.45
N GLU A 328 -12.56 6.20 6.19
CA GLU A 328 -13.90 6.15 5.61
C GLU A 328 -14.80 5.16 6.34
N ARG A 329 -14.30 3.97 6.66
CA ARG A 329 -15.02 2.97 7.46
C ARG A 329 -15.43 3.51 8.83
N SER A 330 -14.51 4.19 9.51
CA SER A 330 -14.77 4.78 10.83
C SER A 330 -15.83 5.88 10.76
N HIS A 331 -15.80 6.68 9.69
CA HIS A 331 -16.80 7.71 9.43
C HIS A 331 -18.18 7.11 9.18
N LEU A 332 -18.30 6.11 8.30
CA LEU A 332 -19.54 5.39 8.02
C LEU A 332 -20.12 4.74 9.29
N ASN A 333 -19.28 4.08 10.09
CA ASN A 333 -19.72 3.50 11.36
C ASN A 333 -20.28 4.54 12.34
N SER A 334 -19.69 5.73 12.36
CA SER A 334 -20.19 6.83 13.19
C SER A 334 -21.55 7.33 12.67
N GLN A 335 -21.69 7.49 11.35
CA GLN A 335 -22.95 7.88 10.72
C GLN A 335 -24.06 6.85 10.95
N LEU A 336 -23.75 5.55 10.83
CA LEU A 336 -24.68 4.46 11.12
C LEU A 336 -25.19 4.52 12.56
N SER A 337 -24.29 4.69 13.52
CA SER A 337 -24.65 4.85 14.93
C SER A 337 -25.52 6.10 15.16
N GLU A 338 -25.23 7.22 14.49
CA GLU A 338 -26.02 8.44 14.61
C GLU A 338 -27.44 8.25 14.03
N LEU A 339 -27.56 7.71 12.82
CA LEU A 339 -28.84 7.42 12.18
C LEU A 339 -29.70 6.46 13.02
N GLN A 340 -29.09 5.42 13.59
CA GLN A 340 -29.79 4.49 14.49
C GLN A 340 -30.38 5.22 15.72
N ASN A 341 -29.61 6.09 16.36
CA ASN A 341 -30.09 6.89 17.50
C ASN A 341 -31.20 7.88 17.09
N GLN A 342 -31.09 8.50 15.92
CA GLN A 342 -32.12 9.40 15.39
C GLN A 342 -33.43 8.66 15.10
N ILE A 343 -33.35 7.46 14.50
CA ILE A 343 -34.51 6.59 14.26
C ILE A 343 -35.15 6.17 15.58
N GLU A 344 -34.35 5.78 16.59
CA GLU A 344 -34.87 5.41 17.90
C GLU A 344 -35.61 6.59 18.56
N THR A 345 -35.01 7.77 18.53
CA THR A 345 -35.64 9.01 19.06
C THR A 345 -36.93 9.34 18.33
N ALA A 346 -36.95 9.24 16.99
CA ALA A 346 -38.14 9.50 16.20
C ALA A 346 -39.26 8.48 16.49
N ASN A 347 -38.93 7.20 16.68
CA ASN A 347 -39.89 6.17 17.09
C ASN A 347 -40.46 6.42 18.50
N GLN A 348 -39.63 6.90 19.44
CA GLN A 348 -40.11 7.30 20.77
C GLN A 348 -41.11 8.47 20.66
N ASN A 349 -40.79 9.49 19.87
CA ASN A 349 -41.70 10.61 19.59
C ASN A 349 -42.99 10.14 18.93
N GLN A 350 -42.91 9.25 17.95
CA GLN A 350 -44.08 8.66 17.29
C GLN A 350 -44.99 7.92 18.29
N THR A 351 -44.39 7.17 19.22
CA THR A 351 -45.12 6.45 20.28
C THR A 351 -45.81 7.43 21.24
N GLN A 352 -45.12 8.52 21.62
CA GLN A 352 -45.70 9.56 22.46
C GLN A 352 -46.87 10.27 21.78
N LEU A 353 -46.69 10.69 20.51
CA LEU A 353 -47.75 11.31 19.72
C LEU A 353 -48.94 10.36 19.54
N HIS A 354 -48.69 9.05 19.35
CA HIS A 354 -49.76 8.06 19.29
C HIS A 354 -50.56 7.96 20.59
N SER A 355 -49.89 8.00 21.75
CA SER A 355 -50.56 8.04 23.06
C SER A 355 -51.38 9.33 23.22
N GLN A 356 -50.82 10.48 22.85
CA GLN A 356 -51.52 11.76 22.93
C GLN A 356 -52.77 11.79 22.04
N ILE A 357 -52.68 11.27 20.80
CA ILE A 357 -53.84 11.12 19.92
C ILE A 357 -54.88 10.23 20.59
N SER A 358 -54.50 9.06 21.11
CA SER A 358 -55.46 8.16 21.77
C SER A 358 -56.14 8.81 22.97
N ASP A 359 -55.41 9.58 23.78
CA ASP A 359 -55.98 10.31 24.92
C ASP A 359 -56.94 11.41 24.47
N LEU A 360 -56.59 12.17 23.43
CA LEU A 360 -57.44 13.20 22.85
C LEU A 360 -58.69 12.62 22.17
N GLU A 361 -58.58 11.50 21.46
CA GLU A 361 -59.73 10.79 20.88
C GLU A 361 -60.71 10.37 21.98
N ASN A 362 -60.20 9.84 23.10
CA ASN A 362 -61.02 9.50 24.26
C ASN A 362 -61.66 10.74 24.90
N GLN A 363 -60.92 11.84 25.05
CA GLN A 363 -61.47 13.10 25.57
C GLN A 363 -62.54 13.68 24.64
N LEU A 364 -62.31 13.64 23.32
CA LEU A 364 -63.24 14.10 22.31
C LEU A 364 -64.52 13.25 22.31
N GLU A 365 -64.41 11.93 22.39
CA GLU A 365 -65.55 11.04 22.48
C GLU A 365 -66.36 11.28 23.77
N ASN A 366 -65.70 11.37 24.92
CA ASN A 366 -66.35 11.73 26.19
C ASN A 366 -67.01 13.11 26.13
N GLY A 367 -66.34 14.09 25.51
CA GLY A 367 -66.86 15.44 25.28
C GLY A 367 -68.09 15.44 24.38
N ARG A 368 -68.07 14.68 23.28
CA ARG A 368 -69.21 14.50 22.37
C ARG A 368 -70.39 13.82 23.07
N GLN A 369 -70.15 12.78 23.88
CA GLN A 369 -71.21 12.11 24.64
C GLN A 369 -71.83 13.03 25.69
N THR A 370 -70.99 13.74 26.45
CA THR A 370 -71.45 14.75 27.43
C THR A 370 -72.25 15.84 26.73
N ARG A 371 -71.78 16.30 25.57
CA ARG A 371 -72.49 17.27 24.72
C ARG A 371 -73.84 16.74 24.27
N LEU A 372 -73.93 15.52 23.77
CA LEU A 372 -75.20 14.92 23.35
C LEU A 372 -76.20 14.82 24.51
N GLN A 373 -75.76 14.36 25.69
CA GLN A 373 -76.61 14.27 26.88
C GLN A 373 -77.08 15.66 27.34
N LEU A 374 -76.16 16.62 27.38
CA LEU A 374 -76.49 17.98 27.79
C LEU A 374 -77.38 18.67 26.75
N GLU A 375 -77.15 18.47 25.46
CA GLU A 375 -77.99 18.98 24.36
C GLU A 375 -79.41 18.41 24.42
N GLU A 376 -79.59 17.11 24.74
CA GLU A 376 -80.91 16.52 24.97
C GLU A 376 -81.62 17.16 26.17
N GLN A 377 -80.92 17.31 27.31
CA GLN A 377 -81.45 17.99 28.50
C GLN A 377 -81.81 19.45 28.20
N LEU A 378 -80.92 20.16 27.52
CA LEU A 378 -81.06 21.57 27.21
C LEU A 378 -82.21 21.79 26.22
N ASN A 379 -82.34 20.96 25.18
CA ASN A 379 -83.47 21.00 24.25
C ASN A 379 -84.80 20.74 24.95
N SER A 380 -84.82 19.84 25.94
CA SER A 380 -86.00 19.60 26.76
C SER A 380 -86.36 20.82 27.62
N GLN A 381 -85.36 21.46 28.24
CA GLN A 381 -85.53 22.70 29.01
C GLN A 381 -85.96 23.87 28.13
N VAL A 382 -85.35 24.04 26.96
CA VAL A 382 -85.73 25.05 25.97
C VAL A 382 -87.18 24.84 25.55
N SER A 383 -87.57 23.61 25.22
CA SER A 383 -88.95 23.29 24.85
C SER A 383 -89.93 23.56 26.00
N GLU A 384 -89.55 23.22 27.24
CA GLU A 384 -90.36 23.49 28.43
C GLU A 384 -90.49 24.99 28.70
N LEU A 385 -89.38 25.74 28.68
CA LEU A 385 -89.34 27.19 28.86
C LEU A 385 -90.11 27.90 27.74
N GLN A 386 -90.00 27.44 26.50
CA GLN A 386 -90.78 27.97 25.37
C GLN A 386 -92.28 27.71 25.56
N ASN A 387 -92.69 26.50 25.94
CA ASN A 387 -94.08 26.20 26.25
C ASN A 387 -94.61 27.03 27.43
N GLN A 388 -93.79 27.22 28.47
CA GLN A 388 -94.12 28.09 29.61
C GLN A 388 -94.23 29.56 29.18
N LEU A 389 -93.32 30.04 28.33
CA LEU A 389 -93.34 31.38 27.78
C LEU A 389 -94.57 31.60 26.88
N ASP A 390 -94.91 30.63 26.02
CA ASP A 390 -96.10 30.67 25.17
C ASP A 390 -97.38 30.66 26.02
N THR A 391 -97.42 29.84 27.07
CA THR A 391 -98.54 29.81 28.02
C THR A 391 -98.63 31.13 28.80
N ALA A 392 -97.51 31.69 29.25
CA ALA A 392 -97.44 32.97 29.93
C ALA A 392 -97.88 34.11 29.00
N ASN A 393 -97.45 34.12 27.74
CA ASN A 393 -97.88 35.06 26.71
C ASN A 393 -99.39 34.94 26.44
N GLN A 394 -99.93 33.73 26.35
CA GLN A 394 -101.37 33.50 26.20
C GLN A 394 -102.14 34.00 27.43
N ASN A 395 -101.67 33.69 28.63
CA ASN A 395 -102.25 34.17 29.89
C ASN A 395 -102.16 35.68 30.00
N GLN A 396 -101.06 36.30 29.58
CA GLN A 396 -100.88 37.75 29.54
C GLN A 396 -101.90 38.37 28.59
N ASN A 397 -102.01 37.85 27.37
CA ASN A 397 -103.01 38.32 26.40
C ASN A 397 -104.45 38.19 26.94
N GLN A 398 -104.76 37.08 27.65
CA GLN A 398 -106.05 36.89 28.31
C GLN A 398 -106.28 37.85 29.49
N LEU A 399 -105.28 38.02 30.36
CA LEU A 399 -105.30 38.96 31.48
C LEU A 399 -105.49 40.38 30.97
N GLN A 400 -104.79 40.77 29.90
CA GLN A 400 -104.87 42.08 29.29
C GLN A 400 -106.24 42.33 28.66
N SER A 401 -106.82 41.32 27.98
CA SER A 401 -108.22 41.36 27.53
C SER A 401 -109.20 41.52 28.69
N GLN A 402 -109.00 40.76 29.78
CA GLN A 402 -109.87 40.83 30.96
C GLN A 402 -109.72 42.14 31.75
N ILE A 403 -108.51 42.71 31.79
CA ILE A 403 -108.22 44.05 32.35
C ILE A 403 -108.96 45.08 31.51
N SER A 404 -108.81 45.06 30.18
CA SER A 404 -109.57 45.94 29.27
C SER A 404 -111.09 45.78 29.44
N ASP A 405 -111.61 44.56 29.60
CA ASP A 405 -113.03 44.33 29.85
C ASP A 405 -113.48 44.86 31.22
N LEU A 406 -112.67 44.68 32.27
CA LEU A 406 -112.94 45.23 33.60
C LEU A 406 -112.85 46.75 33.64
N GLU A 407 -111.90 47.34 32.92
CA GLU A 407 -111.78 48.78 32.72
C GLU A 407 -113.01 49.34 31.99
N ASN A 408 -113.44 48.70 30.90
CA ASN A 408 -114.68 49.05 30.19
C ASN A 408 -115.92 48.88 31.08
N GLN A 409 -115.97 47.84 31.88
CA GLN A 409 -117.08 47.58 32.81
C GLN A 409 -117.09 48.53 34.02
N LEU A 410 -115.92 48.97 34.50
CA LEU A 410 -115.76 50.01 35.52
C LEU A 410 -116.12 51.38 34.96
N GLU A 411 -115.74 51.67 33.72
CA GLU A 411 -116.11 52.90 33.01
C GLU A 411 -117.63 52.97 32.80
N ASN A 412 -118.24 51.90 32.29
CA ASN A 412 -119.70 51.78 32.19
C ASN A 412 -120.39 51.86 33.56
N GLY A 413 -119.83 51.22 34.59
CA GLY A 413 -120.35 51.27 35.96
C GLY A 413 -120.24 52.67 36.59
N ARG A 414 -119.16 53.40 36.32
CA ARG A 414 -118.96 54.81 36.73
C ARG A 414 -119.91 55.74 35.99
N GLN A 415 -120.14 55.51 34.69
CA GLN A 415 -121.13 56.26 33.91
C GLN A 415 -122.56 55.99 34.40
N THR A 416 -122.90 54.73 34.69
CA THR A 416 -124.21 54.36 35.26
C THR A 416 -124.39 54.95 36.66
N ARG A 417 -123.33 54.95 37.49
CA ARG A 417 -123.31 55.63 38.78
C ARG A 417 -123.50 57.15 38.63
N SER A 418 -122.79 57.79 37.70
CA SER A 418 -122.90 59.21 37.41
C SER A 418 -124.32 59.58 36.95
N GLN A 419 -124.96 58.73 36.12
CA GLN A 419 -126.34 58.90 35.68
C GLN A 419 -127.35 58.72 36.83
N LEU A 420 -127.12 57.75 37.72
CA LEU A 420 -127.93 57.55 38.93
C LEU A 420 -127.75 58.69 39.95
N GLU A 421 -126.53 59.23 40.08
CA GLU A 421 -126.23 60.41 40.91
C GLU A 421 -126.83 61.70 40.31
N GLU A 422 -126.84 61.87 38.98
CA GLU A 422 -127.55 62.96 38.29
C GLU A 422 -129.08 62.84 38.41
N GLN A 423 -129.63 61.62 38.33
CA GLN A 423 -131.05 61.37 38.58
C GLN A 423 -131.44 61.60 40.06
N LEU A 424 -130.49 61.46 41.00
CA LEU A 424 -130.69 61.77 42.42
C LEU A 424 -130.58 63.27 42.75
N ASN A 425 -129.87 64.05 41.92
CA ASN A 425 -129.71 65.51 42.09
C ASN A 425 -130.76 66.33 41.32
N SER A 426 -131.66 65.68 40.58
CA SER A 426 -132.74 66.31 39.80
C SER A 426 -134.15 66.06 40.36
N GLN A 427 -134.25 65.52 41.58
CA GLN A 427 -135.45 65.43 42.43
C GLN A 427 -135.12 65.82 43.87
#